data_AF-A0A0F9HKS0-F1
#
_entry.id   AF-A0A0F9HKS0-F1
#
_cell.length_a   1.000
_cell.length_b   1.000
_cell.length_c   1.000
_cell.angle_alpha   90.00
_cell.angle_beta   90.00
_cell.angle_gamma   90.00
#
_symmetry.space_group_name_H-M   'P 1'
#
loop_
_entity.id
_entity.type
_entity.pdbx_description
1 polymer ?
#
loop_
_entity_poly.entity_id
_entity_poly.type
_entity_poly.pdbx_seq_one_letter_code
_entity_poly.pdbx_strand_id
1 'polypeptide(L)'
;MADLAALKAACDAAEAAKAALLEERASKRAAMPKQAFRDYNASTRAEQLAVEAAVAAANKEFQAALTVIRSDAVENAINVAVGTISEADSEGGMS
;
A
#
# COMPACT_ATOMS: atom_id res chain seq x y z
N MET A 1 6.03 13.30 -8.26
CA MET A 1 5.34 11.99 -8.14
C MET A 1 5.96 11.25 -6.96
N ALA A 2 5.15 10.65 -6.09
CA ALA A 2 5.69 9.77 -5.05
C ALA A 2 6.38 8.57 -5.72
N ASP A 3 7.57 8.21 -5.24
CA ASP A 3 8.27 7.04 -5.74
C ASP A 3 7.51 5.78 -5.31
N LEU A 4 6.83 5.15 -6.27
CA LEU A 4 6.03 3.95 -6.03
C LEU A 4 6.88 2.80 -5.48
N ALA A 5 8.18 2.74 -5.84
CA ALA A 5 9.08 1.74 -5.31
C ALA A 5 9.37 1.99 -3.82
N ALA A 6 9.56 3.26 -3.42
CA ALA A 6 9.73 3.62 -2.02
C ALA A 6 8.47 3.33 -1.18
N LEU A 7 7.28 3.63 -1.70
CA LEU A 7 6.01 3.31 -1.04
C LEU A 7 5.80 1.80 -0.91
N LYS A 8 6.14 1.03 -1.94
CA LYS A 8 6.11 -0.44 -1.86
C LYS A 8 7.09 -0.97 -0.82
N ALA A 9 8.31 -0.45 -0.78
CA ALA A 9 9.30 -0.85 0.22
C ALA A 9 8.82 -0.55 1.65
N ALA A 10 8.13 0.58 1.87
CA ALA A 10 7.52 0.91 3.16
C ALA A 10 6.41 -0.08 3.56
N CYS A 11 5.54 -0.49 2.62
CA CYS A 11 4.56 -1.55 2.86
C CYS A 11 5.24 -2.87 3.25
N ASP A 12 6.23 -3.31 2.47
CA ASP A 12 6.93 -4.57 2.69
C ASP A 12 7.64 -4.56 4.07
N ALA A 13 8.26 -3.45 4.46
CA ALA A 13 8.89 -3.29 5.77
C ALA A 13 7.87 -3.34 6.92
N ALA A 14 6.72 -2.69 6.78
CA ALA A 14 5.67 -2.72 7.79
C ALA A 14 5.07 -4.13 7.94
N GLU A 15 4.85 -4.84 6.83
CA GLU A 15 4.39 -6.24 6.86
C GLU A 15 5.43 -7.17 7.47
N ALA A 16 6.72 -6.97 7.20
CA ALA A 16 7.80 -7.74 7.82
C ALA A 16 7.85 -7.53 9.35
N ALA A 17 7.68 -6.28 9.82
CA ALA A 17 7.60 -5.98 11.25
C ALA A 17 6.40 -6.69 11.91
N LYS A 18 5.24 -6.71 11.24
CA LYS A 18 4.06 -7.46 11.71
C LYS A 18 4.34 -8.97 11.77
N ALA A 19 4.98 -9.53 10.75
CA ALA A 19 5.32 -10.94 10.71
C ALA A 19 6.25 -11.33 11.88
N ALA A 20 7.28 -10.52 12.14
CA ALA A 20 8.21 -10.73 13.25
C ALA A 20 7.50 -10.72 14.62
N LEU A 21 6.58 -9.78 14.85
CA LEU A 21 5.78 -9.74 16.08
C LEU A 21 4.88 -10.98 16.23
N LEU A 22 4.29 -11.47 15.15
CA LEU A 22 3.46 -12.67 15.17
C LEU A 22 4.30 -13.92 15.49
N GLU A 23 5.48 -14.03 14.91
CA GLU A 23 6.43 -15.11 15.18
C GLU A 23 6.91 -15.09 16.63
N GLU A 24 7.33 -13.94 17.14
CA GLU A 24 7.71 -13.79 18.55
C GLU A 24 6.54 -14.20 19.44
N ARG A 25 5.34 -13.67 19.18
CA ARG A 25 4.15 -13.99 19.99
C ARG A 25 3.83 -15.49 19.96
N ALA A 26 3.97 -16.15 18.82
CA ALA A 26 3.79 -17.60 18.72
C ALA A 26 4.83 -18.36 19.55
N SER A 27 6.09 -17.94 19.47
CA SER A 27 7.18 -18.49 20.28
C SER A 27 6.93 -18.32 21.79
N LYS A 28 6.56 -17.12 22.24
CA LYS A 28 6.20 -16.84 23.64
C LYS A 28 5.01 -17.67 24.09
N ARG A 29 4.01 -17.85 23.24
CA ARG A 29 2.82 -18.68 23.55
C ARG A 29 3.19 -20.15 23.76
N ALA A 30 4.16 -20.67 23.00
CA ALA A 30 4.62 -22.05 23.14
C ALA A 30 5.52 -22.24 24.37
N ALA A 31 6.31 -21.21 24.73
CA ALA A 31 7.28 -21.29 25.82
C ALA A 31 6.73 -20.90 27.20
N MET A 32 5.65 -20.12 27.27
CA MET A 32 5.16 -19.55 28.53
C MET A 32 3.90 -20.26 29.06
N PRO A 33 3.76 -20.36 30.40
CA PRO A 33 2.47 -20.72 31.01
C PRO A 33 1.37 -19.73 30.60
N LYS A 34 0.13 -20.22 30.54
CA LYS A 34 -1.02 -19.47 30.03
C LYS A 34 -1.21 -18.09 30.69
N GLN A 35 -0.98 -17.97 31.99
CA GLN A 35 -1.14 -16.70 32.71
C GLN A 35 -0.01 -15.72 32.36
N ALA A 36 1.25 -16.17 32.37
CA ALA A 36 2.38 -15.36 31.96
C ALA A 36 2.27 -14.89 30.49
N PHE A 37 1.76 -15.74 29.60
CA PHE A 37 1.49 -15.33 28.22
C PHE A 37 0.38 -14.25 28.12
N ARG A 38 -0.64 -14.30 28.99
CA ARG A 38 -1.67 -13.25 29.03
C ARG A 38 -1.08 -11.91 29.47
N ASP A 39 -0.24 -11.93 30.50
CA ASP A 39 0.41 -10.74 31.02
C ASP A 39 1.38 -10.13 29.99
N TYR A 40 2.17 -10.99 29.32
CA TYR A 40 2.98 -10.61 28.16
C TYR A 40 2.12 -9.98 27.04
N ASN A 41 1.04 -10.65 26.64
CA ASN A 41 0.24 -10.17 25.53
C ASN A 41 -0.50 -8.86 25.86
N ALA A 42 -0.77 -8.60 27.15
CA ALA A 42 -1.29 -7.33 27.62
C ALA A 42 -0.22 -6.23 27.59
N SER A 43 1.02 -6.53 28.03
CA SER A 43 2.11 -5.56 28.04
C SER A 43 2.58 -5.16 26.63
N THR A 44 2.51 -6.07 25.65
CA THR A 44 2.89 -5.79 24.25
C THR A 44 1.73 -5.30 23.39
N ARG A 45 0.53 -5.10 23.96
CA ARG A 45 -0.67 -4.75 23.16
C ARG A 45 -0.52 -3.42 22.43
N ALA A 46 0.08 -2.42 23.07
CA ALA A 46 0.29 -1.11 22.46
C ALA A 46 1.22 -1.19 21.23
N GLU A 47 2.27 -2.00 21.32
CA GLU A 47 3.20 -2.25 20.21
C GLU A 47 2.52 -2.98 19.04
N GLN A 48 1.73 -4.01 19.33
CA GLN A 48 0.94 -4.72 18.31
C GLN A 48 0.00 -3.76 17.56
N LEU A 49 -0.69 -2.87 18.28
CA LEU A 49 -1.58 -1.87 17.68
C LEU A 49 -0.82 -0.82 16.87
N ALA A 50 0.36 -0.39 17.32
CA ALA A 50 1.20 0.55 16.59
C ALA A 50 1.67 -0.03 15.25
N VAL A 51 2.05 -1.31 15.22
CA VAL A 51 2.45 -1.99 13.99
C VAL A 51 1.26 -2.19 13.05
N GLU A 52 0.08 -2.56 13.56
CA GLU A 52 -1.13 -2.63 12.74
C GLU A 52 -1.48 -1.27 12.10
N ALA A 53 -1.35 -0.18 12.87
CA ALA A 53 -1.56 1.18 12.36
C ALA A 53 -0.52 1.56 11.28
N ALA A 54 0.75 1.20 11.47
CA ALA A 54 1.81 1.47 10.50
C ALA A 54 1.57 0.74 9.17
N VAL A 55 1.16 -0.54 9.22
CA VAL A 55 0.80 -1.31 8.02
C VAL A 55 -0.39 -0.66 7.30
N ALA A 56 -1.43 -0.27 8.04
CA ALA A 56 -2.61 0.37 7.46
C ALA A 56 -2.26 1.71 6.79
N ALA A 57 -1.41 2.53 7.42
CA ALA A 57 -0.97 3.81 6.88
C ALA A 57 -0.14 3.62 5.59
N ALA A 58 0.87 2.74 5.62
CA ALA A 58 1.71 2.46 4.46
C ALA A 58 0.88 1.94 3.28
N ASN A 59 -0.03 0.99 3.53
CA ASN A 59 -0.90 0.46 2.48
C ASN A 59 -1.85 1.54 1.93
N LYS A 60 -2.41 2.42 2.79
CA LYS A 60 -3.25 3.53 2.34
C LYS A 60 -2.49 4.48 1.40
N GLU A 61 -1.26 4.85 1.75
CA GLU A 61 -0.42 5.72 0.93
C GLU A 61 -0.06 5.06 -0.41
N PHE A 62 0.28 3.77 -0.40
CA PHE A 62 0.56 3.01 -1.60
C PHE A 62 -0.65 2.91 -2.54
N GLN A 63 -1.84 2.61 -2.00
CA GLN A 63 -3.08 2.55 -2.80
C GLN A 63 -3.49 3.92 -3.37
N ALA A 64 -3.28 5.00 -2.59
CA ALA A 64 -3.51 6.35 -3.07
C ALA A 64 -2.60 6.69 -4.26
N ALA A 65 -1.30 6.36 -4.16
CA ALA A 65 -0.35 6.57 -5.26
C ALA A 65 -0.70 5.74 -6.51
N LEU A 66 -1.11 4.48 -6.35
CA LEU A 66 -1.58 3.65 -7.47
C LEU A 66 -2.83 4.23 -8.16
N THR A 67 -3.76 4.78 -7.37
CA THR A 67 -4.97 5.40 -7.93
C THR A 67 -4.64 6.62 -8.78
N VAL A 68 -3.72 7.48 -8.31
CA VAL A 68 -3.27 8.65 -9.07
C VAL A 68 -2.61 8.23 -10.38
N ILE A 69 -1.66 7.28 -10.35
CA ILE A 69 -0.97 6.80 -11.56
C ILE A 69 -1.97 6.22 -12.58
N ARG A 70 -2.99 5.48 -12.10
CA ARG A 70 -4.04 4.95 -12.98
C ARG A 70 -4.90 6.05 -13.60
N SER A 71 -5.26 7.08 -12.81
CA SER A 71 -6.00 8.24 -13.32
C SER A 71 -5.21 8.97 -14.39
N ASP A 72 -3.93 9.26 -14.12
CA ASP A 72 -3.03 9.94 -15.06
C ASP A 72 -2.85 9.13 -16.36
N ALA A 73 -2.76 7.80 -16.25
CA ALA A 73 -2.67 6.92 -17.43
C ALA A 73 -3.96 6.94 -18.27
N VAL A 74 -5.12 6.97 -17.62
CA VAL A 74 -6.42 7.07 -18.31
C VAL A 74 -6.58 8.45 -18.95
N GLU A 75 -6.26 9.54 -18.26
CA GLU A 75 -6.30 10.89 -18.83
C GLU A 75 -5.37 11.04 -20.03
N ASN A 76 -4.14 10.51 -19.95
CA ASN A 76 -3.22 10.51 -21.08
C ASN A 76 -3.76 9.67 -22.25
N ALA A 77 -4.35 8.50 -22.00
CA ALA A 77 -4.95 7.69 -23.05
C ALA A 77 -6.15 8.38 -23.71
N ILE A 78 -6.99 9.06 -22.93
CA ILE A 78 -8.12 9.86 -23.44
C ILE A 78 -7.60 11.03 -24.27
N ASN A 79 -6.63 11.79 -23.78
CA ASN A 79 -6.07 12.94 -24.49
C ASN A 79 -5.42 12.52 -25.82
N VAL A 80 -4.70 11.40 -25.85
CA VAL A 80 -4.16 10.82 -27.09
C VAL A 80 -5.29 10.41 -28.03
N ALA A 81 -6.32 9.71 -27.54
CA ALA A 81 -7.45 9.28 -28.37
C ALA A 81 -8.23 10.46 -28.96
N VAL A 82 -8.53 11.50 -28.17
CA VAL A 82 -9.23 12.71 -28.63
C VAL A 82 -8.37 13.52 -29.61
N GLY A 83 -7.06 13.60 -29.36
CA GLY A 83 -6.11 14.21 -30.30
C GLY A 83 -6.11 13.51 -31.65
N THR A 84 -6.10 12.16 -31.66
CA THR A 84 -6.16 11.39 -32.90
C THR A 84 -7.49 11.50 -33.64
N ILE A 85 -8.61 11.72 -32.94
CA ILE A 85 -9.93 11.94 -33.57
C ILE A 85 -10.00 13.30 -34.26
N SER A 86 -9.36 14.34 -33.71
CA SER A 86 -9.37 15.68 -34.31
C SER A 86 -8.51 15.79 -35.58
N GLU A 87 -7.45 14.97 -35.69
CA GLU A 87 -6.63 14.92 -36.91
C GLU A 87 -7.29 14.11 -38.04
N ALA A 88 -8.18 13.17 -37.72
CA ALA A 88 -8.88 12.35 -38.73
C ALA A 88 -10.03 13.08 -39.44
N ASP A 89 -10.65 14.08 -38.81
CA ASP A 89 -11.72 14.90 -39.42
C ASP A 89 -11.19 16.09 -40.26
N SER A 90 -9.87 16.33 -40.25
CA SER A 90 -9.26 17.43 -41.01
C SER A 90 -8.86 17.06 -42.45
N GLU A 91 -8.96 15.80 -42.86
CA GLU A 91 -8.69 15.38 -44.26
C GLU A 91 -9.92 15.47 -45.19
N GLY A 92 -11.05 15.99 -44.71
CA GLY A 92 -12.29 16.14 -45.49
C GLY A 92 -12.59 17.55 -46.03
N GLY A 93 -11.67 18.51 -45.92
CA GLY A 93 -11.95 19.91 -46.21
C GLY A 93 -10.87 20.62 -47.03
N MET A 94 -11.24 20.99 -48.25
CA MET A 94 -10.50 21.80 -49.23
C MET A 94 -9.47 21.04 -50.07
N SER A 95 -9.87 20.52 -51.22
CA SER A 95 -9.94 21.26 -52.50
C SER A 95 -10.69 20.43 -53.56
#